data_AF-A0A3D5S191-F1
#
_entry.id   AF-A0A3D5S191-F1
#
_cell.length_a   1.000
_cell.length_b   1.000
_cell.length_c   1.000
_cell.angle_alpha   90.00
_cell.angle_beta   90.00
_cell.angle_gamma   90.00
#
_symmetry.space_group_name_H-M   'P 1'
#
loop_
_entity.id
_entity.type
_entity.pdbx_description
1 polymer ?
#
loop_
_entity_poly.entity_id
_entity_poly.type
_entity_poly.pdbx_seq_one_letter_code
_entity_poly.pdbx_strand_id
1 'polypeptide(L)'
;MPKISETDLIINPDGSVYHLNLKPEHVSEKIITVGDPSRVHRISSHFDNVDFEMNKREFITHTGMYKGKRLTVISTGMGTDNVEILMNELDALFNIDLKTREVKEKPTSLKIVRIGTSGSIQEDMRLGTHVMSEY
;
A
#
# COMPACT_ATOMS: atom_id res chain seq x y z
N MET A 1 -14.07 -17.68 -11.57
CA MET A 1 -14.70 -17.43 -10.25
C MET A 1 -15.98 -16.64 -10.48
N PRO A 2 -17.02 -16.76 -9.63
CA PRO A 2 -18.21 -15.93 -9.75
C PRO A 2 -17.86 -14.45 -9.54
N LYS A 3 -18.66 -13.56 -10.15
CA LYS A 3 -18.58 -12.11 -9.97
C LYS A 3 -18.73 -11.74 -8.49
N ILE A 4 -17.88 -10.85 -8.00
CA ILE A 4 -17.91 -10.38 -6.61
C ILE A 4 -19.11 -9.45 -6.42
N SER A 5 -19.81 -9.59 -5.29
CA SER A 5 -21.02 -8.84 -4.99
C SER A 5 -20.71 -7.37 -4.61
N GLU A 6 -21.74 -6.53 -4.66
CA GLU A 6 -21.65 -5.12 -4.26
C GLU A 6 -21.35 -4.92 -2.78
N THR A 7 -21.80 -5.86 -1.95
CA THR A 7 -21.62 -5.81 -0.51
C THR A 7 -20.23 -6.30 -0.10
N ASP A 8 -19.61 -7.17 -0.91
CA ASP A 8 -18.27 -7.71 -0.62
C ASP A 8 -17.16 -6.79 -1.15
N LEU A 9 -17.39 -6.07 -2.26
CA LEU A 9 -16.45 -5.10 -2.81
C LEU A 9 -17.12 -3.74 -3.06
N ILE A 10 -16.99 -2.88 -2.06
CA ILE A 10 -17.47 -1.50 -2.12
C ILE A 10 -16.50 -0.67 -2.96
N ILE A 11 -17.04 0.05 -3.94
CA ILE A 11 -16.29 0.91 -4.87
C ILE A 11 -16.92 2.29 -4.83
N ASN A 12 -16.08 3.33 -4.77
CA ASN A 12 -16.54 4.70 -4.77
C ASN A 12 -17.17 5.08 -6.13
N PRO A 13 -18.02 6.12 -6.18
CA PRO A 13 -18.65 6.57 -7.44
C PRO A 13 -17.66 6.94 -8.55
N ASP A 14 -16.43 7.31 -8.21
CA ASP A 14 -15.36 7.64 -9.16
C ASP A 14 -14.60 6.40 -9.69
N GLY A 15 -14.98 5.20 -9.24
CA GLY A 15 -14.35 3.92 -9.58
C GLY A 15 -13.14 3.55 -8.74
N SER A 16 -12.83 4.29 -7.67
CA SER A 16 -11.74 3.96 -6.76
C SER A 16 -12.16 2.90 -5.73
N VAL A 17 -11.19 2.19 -5.15
CA VAL A 17 -11.43 1.42 -3.91
C VAL A 17 -11.85 2.33 -2.76
N TYR A 18 -12.62 1.79 -1.81
CA TYR A 18 -13.41 2.57 -0.86
C TYR A 18 -12.56 3.34 0.16
N HIS A 19 -11.64 2.66 0.85
CA HIS A 19 -10.86 3.24 1.95
C HIS A 19 -9.63 4.00 1.47
N LEU A 20 -8.93 3.51 0.46
CA LEU A 20 -7.69 4.12 -0.03
C LEU A 20 -7.95 5.27 -1.03
N ASN A 21 -9.14 5.34 -1.63
CA ASN A 21 -9.45 6.28 -2.70
C ASN A 21 -8.50 6.15 -3.92
N LEU A 22 -8.05 4.93 -4.22
CA LEU A 22 -7.07 4.63 -5.27
C LEU A 22 -7.71 3.91 -6.47
N LYS A 23 -7.07 4.07 -7.63
CA LYS A 23 -7.34 3.36 -8.87
C LYS A 23 -6.09 2.59 -9.29
N PRO A 24 -6.19 1.56 -10.14
CA PRO A 24 -5.05 0.71 -10.49
C PRO A 24 -3.83 1.50 -11.00
N GLU A 25 -4.05 2.55 -11.80
CA GLU A 25 -3.01 3.41 -12.36
C GLU A 25 -2.25 4.24 -11.30
N HIS A 26 -2.85 4.47 -10.14
CA HIS A 26 -2.27 5.27 -9.06
C HIS A 26 -1.16 4.54 -8.28
N VAL A 27 -1.02 3.22 -8.42
CA VAL A 27 -0.16 2.38 -7.58
C VAL A 27 0.81 1.56 -8.43
N SER A 28 2.05 1.40 -7.95
CA SER A 28 3.07 0.51 -8.52
C SER A 28 2.99 -0.88 -7.88
N GLU A 29 3.37 -1.93 -8.61
CA GLU A 29 3.54 -3.28 -8.04
C GLU A 29 4.60 -3.34 -6.92
N LYS A 30 5.48 -2.33 -6.83
CA LYS A 30 6.51 -2.21 -5.81
C LYS A 30 6.10 -1.16 -4.79
N ILE A 31 5.79 -1.61 -3.58
CA ILE A 31 5.13 -0.82 -2.56
C ILE A 31 5.96 -0.81 -1.28
N ILE A 32 6.19 0.37 -0.74
CA ILE A 32 6.73 0.58 0.60
C ILE A 32 5.57 0.98 1.50
N THR A 33 5.32 0.22 2.57
CA THR A 33 4.33 0.59 3.57
C THR A 33 5.01 1.19 4.80
N VAL A 34 4.41 2.22 5.38
CA VAL A 34 4.90 2.87 6.61
C VAL A 34 3.75 3.03 7.60
N GLY A 35 4.02 3.01 8.90
CA GLY A 35 2.95 3.27 9.88
C GLY A 35 2.52 4.73 9.89
N ASP A 36 3.49 5.62 10.13
CA ASP A 36 3.28 7.06 10.27
C ASP A 36 3.07 7.74 8.90
N PRO A 37 1.95 8.47 8.70
CA PRO A 37 1.67 9.23 7.47
C PRO A 37 2.77 10.22 7.08
N SER A 38 3.43 10.87 8.05
CA SER A 38 4.51 11.83 7.76
C SER A 38 5.73 11.16 7.10
N ARG A 39 5.91 9.85 7.32
CA ARG A 39 7.02 9.09 6.73
C ARG A 39 6.86 8.89 5.22
N VAL A 40 5.64 8.99 4.69
CA VAL A 40 5.37 8.93 3.24
C VAL A 40 6.09 10.07 2.53
N HIS A 41 5.96 11.30 3.05
CA HIS A 41 6.67 12.48 2.52
C HIS A 41 8.18 12.36 2.66
N ARG A 42 8.67 11.82 3.79
CA ARG A 42 10.12 11.62 4.01
C ARG A 42 10.74 10.61 3.06
N ILE A 43 10.00 9.57 2.65
CA ILE A 43 10.50 8.58 1.70
C ILE A 43 10.39 9.11 0.28
N SER A 44 9.25 9.70 -0.08
CA SER A 44 9.01 10.24 -1.43
C SER A 44 9.90 11.44 -1.77
N SER A 45 10.45 12.16 -0.80
CA SER A 45 11.47 13.20 -1.05
C SER A 45 12.76 12.66 -1.66
N HIS A 46 13.00 11.34 -1.61
CA HIS A 46 14.09 10.68 -2.29
C HIS A 46 13.77 10.26 -3.73
N PHE A 47 12.51 10.36 -4.17
CA PHE A 47 12.12 10.00 -5.52
C PHE A 47 12.69 11.02 -6.53
N ASP A 48 12.99 10.54 -7.74
CA ASP A 48 13.37 11.38 -8.87
C ASP A 48 12.19 12.30 -9.27
N ASN A 49 10.96 11.79 -9.15
CA ASN A 49 9.72 12.55 -9.25
C ASN A 49 8.58 11.83 -8.53
N VAL A 50 7.54 12.59 -8.19
CA VAL A 50 6.25 12.07 -7.72
C VAL A 50 5.22 12.35 -8.82
N ASP A 51 4.60 11.29 -9.35
CA ASP A 51 3.60 11.35 -10.43
C ASP A 51 2.16 11.35 -9.92
N PHE A 52 1.95 10.92 -8.67
CA PHE A 52 0.64 10.84 -8.04
C PHE A 52 0.72 11.00 -6.53
N GLU A 53 -0.24 11.76 -5.97
CA GLU A 53 -0.42 11.94 -4.53
C GLU A 53 -1.91 11.78 -4.17
N MET A 54 -2.17 11.12 -3.04
CA MET A 54 -3.51 10.98 -2.47
C MET A 54 -3.45 11.03 -0.95
N ASN A 55 -4.47 11.63 -0.34
CA ASN A 55 -4.66 11.61 1.10
C ASN A 55 -6.11 11.23 1.41
N LYS A 56 -6.26 10.10 2.11
CA LYS A 56 -7.54 9.65 2.62
C LYS A 56 -7.37 9.10 4.04
N ARG A 57 -7.84 9.88 5.02
CA ARG A 57 -7.71 9.55 6.46
C ARG A 57 -6.24 9.32 6.83
N GLU A 58 -5.89 8.17 7.37
CA GLU A 58 -4.52 7.75 7.70
C GLU A 58 -3.72 7.19 6.51
N PHE A 59 -4.34 7.01 5.34
CA PHE A 59 -3.71 6.51 4.11
C PHE A 59 -3.25 7.68 3.24
N ILE A 60 -1.99 8.07 3.38
CA ILE A 60 -1.29 8.98 2.46
C ILE A 60 -0.52 8.11 1.48
N THR A 61 -0.72 8.34 0.18
CA THR A 61 -0.11 7.57 -0.91
C THR A 61 0.67 8.51 -1.82
N HIS A 62 1.95 8.22 -2.06
CA HIS A 62 2.76 8.87 -3.08
C HIS A 62 3.30 7.80 -4.03
N THR A 63 3.12 8.02 -5.34
CA THR A 63 3.70 7.17 -6.39
C THR A 63 4.59 8.00 -7.29
N GLY A 64 5.70 7.41 -7.72
CA GLY A 64 6.64 8.12 -8.57
C GLY A 64 7.82 7.24 -8.96
N MET A 65 8.88 7.87 -9.46
CA MET A 65 10.06 7.18 -9.97
C MET A 65 11.24 7.31 -9.01
N TYR A 66 11.96 6.21 -8.78
CA TYR A 66 13.23 6.21 -8.07
C TYR A 66 14.23 5.32 -8.80
N LYS A 67 15.34 5.92 -9.27
CA LYS A 67 16.41 5.23 -10.02
C LYS A 67 15.85 4.40 -11.18
N GLY A 68 14.93 5.00 -11.95
CA GLY A 68 14.29 4.36 -13.11
C GLY A 68 13.27 3.28 -12.76
N LYS A 69 12.85 3.14 -11.50
CA LYS A 69 11.80 2.19 -11.07
C LYS A 69 10.60 2.97 -10.53
N ARG A 70 9.39 2.64 -10.99
CA ARG A 70 8.16 3.16 -10.38
C ARG A 70 7.94 2.51 -9.02
N LEU A 71 7.75 3.32 -7.98
CA LEU A 71 7.51 2.88 -6.60
C LEU A 71 6.29 3.62 -6.04
N THR A 72 5.56 2.96 -5.16
CA THR A 72 4.55 3.59 -4.31
C THR A 72 5.01 3.52 -2.86
N VAL A 73 4.87 4.62 -2.12
CA VAL A 73 4.92 4.64 -0.67
C VAL A 73 3.55 5.01 -0.13
N ILE A 74 3.05 4.21 0.83
CA ILE A 74 1.71 4.39 1.41
C ILE A 74 1.73 4.19 2.92
N SER A 75 1.04 5.07 3.67
CA SER A 75 0.88 4.87 5.11
C SER A 75 -0.26 3.91 5.43
N THR A 76 -0.03 3.05 6.42
CA THR A 76 -0.99 2.06 6.92
C THR A 76 -1.69 2.53 8.19
N GLY A 77 -1.20 3.57 8.86
CA GLY A 77 -1.58 3.81 10.25
C GLY A 77 -1.05 2.71 11.19
N MET A 78 -1.75 2.49 12.30
CA MET A 78 -1.40 1.52 13.35
C MET A 78 -2.46 0.42 13.40
N GLY A 79 -2.04 -0.80 13.76
CA GLY A 79 -2.94 -1.92 13.94
C GLY A 79 -3.03 -2.85 12.73
N THR A 80 -3.36 -4.11 13.00
CA THR A 80 -3.50 -5.15 11.98
C THR A 80 -4.76 -4.98 11.14
N ASP A 81 -5.79 -4.34 11.71
CA ASP A 81 -7.01 -3.90 11.06
C ASP A 81 -6.74 -2.92 9.91
N ASN A 82 -5.96 -1.87 10.12
CA ASN A 82 -5.62 -0.96 9.03
C ASN A 82 -4.74 -1.61 7.96
N VAL A 83 -3.86 -2.54 8.37
CA VAL A 83 -3.06 -3.32 7.42
C VAL A 83 -3.95 -4.23 6.58
N GLU A 84 -4.96 -4.86 7.18
CA GLU A 84 -5.92 -5.72 6.47
C GLU A 84 -6.71 -4.93 5.41
N ILE A 85 -7.21 -3.74 5.75
CA ILE A 85 -7.90 -2.86 4.79
C ILE A 85 -6.98 -2.55 3.60
N LEU A 86 -5.75 -2.12 3.89
CA LEU A 86 -4.78 -1.78 2.86
C LEU A 86 -4.45 -2.98 1.97
N MET A 87 -4.22 -4.16 2.55
CA MET A 87 -3.83 -5.35 1.80
C MET A 87 -4.97 -5.86 0.91
N ASN A 88 -6.22 -5.87 1.41
CA ASN A 88 -7.39 -6.26 0.61
C ASN A 88 -7.63 -5.29 -0.55
N GLU A 89 -7.58 -3.98 -0.29
CA GLU A 89 -7.82 -3.01 -1.36
C GLU A 89 -6.68 -2.95 -2.37
N LEU A 90 -5.42 -3.14 -1.95
CA LEU A 90 -4.31 -3.32 -2.87
C LEU A 90 -4.48 -4.59 -3.73
N ASP A 91 -4.87 -5.72 -3.14
CA ASP A 91 -5.16 -6.92 -3.93
C ASP A 91 -6.27 -6.67 -4.95
N ALA A 92 -7.37 -6.03 -4.54
CA ALA A 92 -8.48 -5.70 -5.43
C ALA A 92 -8.06 -4.81 -6.60
N LEU A 93 -7.22 -3.79 -6.38
CA LEU A 93 -6.71 -2.91 -7.44
C LEU A 93 -5.97 -3.68 -8.54
N PHE A 94 -5.21 -4.71 -8.16
CA PHE A 94 -4.36 -5.43 -9.10
C PHE A 94 -5.01 -6.71 -9.65
N ASN A 95 -5.88 -7.36 -8.88
CA ASN A 95 -6.36 -8.71 -9.17
C ASN A 95 -7.86 -8.78 -9.46
N ILE A 96 -8.60 -7.68 -9.32
CA ILE A 96 -10.02 -7.58 -9.70
C ILE A 96 -10.19 -6.49 -10.76
N ASP A 97 -10.98 -6.75 -11.80
CA ASP A 97 -11.49 -5.68 -12.65
C ASP A 97 -12.59 -4.95 -11.87
N LEU A 98 -12.31 -3.74 -11.39
CA LEU A 98 -13.23 -2.97 -10.55
C LEU A 98 -14.55 -2.61 -11.27
N LYS A 99 -14.60 -2.64 -12.60
CA LYS A 99 -15.83 -2.36 -13.36
C LYS A 99 -16.70 -3.61 -13.48
N THR A 100 -16.10 -4.75 -13.84
CA THR A 100 -16.84 -6.00 -14.02
C THR A 100 -17.05 -6.76 -12.71
N ARG A 101 -16.23 -6.47 -11.70
CA ARG A 101 -16.09 -7.20 -10.41
C ARG A 101 -15.69 -8.66 -10.59
N GLU A 102 -14.90 -8.93 -11.62
CA GLU A 102 -14.39 -10.26 -11.91
C GLU A 102 -12.91 -10.37 -11.51
N VAL A 103 -12.55 -11.51 -10.93
CA VAL A 103 -11.15 -11.83 -10.62
C VAL A 103 -10.41 -12.06 -11.92
N LYS A 104 -9.27 -11.40 -12.09
CA LYS A 104 -8.41 -11.55 -13.27
C LYS A 104 -7.84 -12.97 -13.32
N GLU A 105 -7.80 -13.55 -14.52
CA GLU A 105 -7.30 -14.93 -14.71
C GLU A 105 -5.83 -15.09 -14.30
N LYS A 106 -5.02 -14.05 -14.53
CA LYS A 106 -3.60 -14.01 -14.18
C LYS A 106 -3.39 -13.05 -13.02
N PRO A 107 -3.16 -13.57 -11.80
CA PRO A 107 -2.91 -12.72 -10.65
C PRO A 107 -1.55 -12.02 -10.77
N THR A 108 -1.50 -10.78 -10.32
CA THR A 108 -0.30 -9.97 -10.19
C THR A 108 0.22 -10.09 -8.77
N SER A 109 1.49 -10.44 -8.62
CA SER A 109 2.15 -10.50 -7.32
C SER A 109 2.75 -9.15 -6.97
N LEU A 110 2.34 -8.59 -5.84
CA LEU A 110 2.86 -7.33 -5.32
C LEU A 110 4.13 -7.55 -4.49
N LYS A 111 5.08 -6.64 -4.62
CA LYS A 111 6.32 -6.61 -3.82
C LYS A 111 6.16 -5.54 -2.76
N ILE A 112 5.85 -5.96 -1.54
CA ILE A 112 5.53 -5.06 -0.43
C ILE A 112 6.63 -5.16 0.63
N VAL A 113 7.19 -4.03 1.04
CA VAL A 113 8.14 -3.94 2.16
C VAL A 113 7.62 -2.94 3.18
N ARG A 114 7.46 -3.39 4.42
CA ARG A 114 7.09 -2.50 5.53
C ARG A 114 8.32 -1.89 6.18
N ILE A 115 8.37 -0.55 6.26
CA ILE A 115 9.38 0.20 7.01
C ILE A 115 8.73 0.79 8.27
N GLY A 116 8.90 0.05 9.36
CA GLY A 116 8.29 0.34 10.66
C GLY A 116 9.28 0.78 11.73
N THR A 117 8.78 0.88 12.95
CA THR A 117 9.56 0.98 14.18
C THR A 117 9.10 -0.14 15.09
N SER A 118 10.00 -0.72 15.87
CA SER A 118 9.69 -1.77 16.83
C SER A 118 10.49 -1.56 18.12
N GLY A 119 9.98 -2.13 19.22
CA GLY A 119 10.79 -2.40 20.40
C GLY A 119 11.65 -3.64 20.20
N SER A 120 12.64 -3.81 21.07
CA SER A 120 13.43 -5.04 21.22
C SER A 120 13.29 -5.56 22.65
N ILE A 121 13.26 -6.88 22.80
CA ILE A 121 13.41 -7.54 24.11
C ILE A 121 14.80 -8.18 24.30
N GLN A 122 15.67 -8.12 23.28
CA GLN A 122 17.05 -8.59 23.38
C GLN A 122 17.91 -7.50 24.05
N GLU A 123 18.53 -7.85 25.18
CA GLU A 123 19.28 -6.92 26.03
C GLU A 123 20.51 -6.32 25.34
N ASP A 124 21.14 -7.07 24.43
CA ASP A 124 22.33 -6.67 23.69
C ASP A 124 22.01 -5.84 22.43
N MET A 125 20.72 -5.71 22.07
CA MET A 125 20.30 -4.94 20.91
C MET A 125 20.34 -3.44 21.20
N ARG A 126 21.23 -2.73 20.50
CA ARG A 126 21.36 -1.27 20.61
C ARG A 126 20.16 -0.55 19.99
N LEU A 127 19.79 0.59 20.58
CA LEU A 127 18.81 1.52 19.98
C LEU A 127 19.26 1.97 18.59
N GLY A 128 18.30 2.03 17.65
CA GLY A 128 18.55 2.40 16.26
C GLY A 128 19.08 1.27 15.38
N THR A 129 19.24 0.06 15.91
CA THR A 129 19.57 -1.13 15.11
C THR A 129 18.45 -1.42 14.10
N HIS A 130 18.80 -1.60 12.83
CA HIS A 130 17.86 -2.07 11.82
C HIS A 130 17.65 -3.57 11.96
N VAL A 131 16.40 -4.00 11.97
CA VAL A 131 16.01 -5.40 12.04
C VAL A 131 15.21 -5.78 10.79
N MET A 132 15.45 -6.98 10.28
CA MET A 132 14.67 -7.58 9.20
C MET A 132 13.98 -8.82 9.78
N SER A 133 12.67 -8.89 9.63
CA SER A 133 11.92 -10.07 10.05
C SER A 133 12.26 -11.26 9.16
N GLU A 134 12.60 -12.39 9.79
CA GLU A 134 12.79 -13.70 9.18
C GLU A 134 11.84 -14.69 9.87
N TYR A 135 11.31 -15.66 9.11
CA TYR A 135 10.37 -16.68 9.58
C TYR A 135 10.88 -18.07 9.21
#